data_AF-A0A9P5PZB0-F1
#
_entry.id   AF-A0A9P5PZB0-F1
#
_cell.length_a   1.000
_cell.length_b   1.000
_cell.length_c   1.000
_cell.angle_alpha   90.00
_cell.angle_beta   90.00
_cell.angle_gamma   90.00
#
_symmetry.space_group_name_H-M   'P 1'
#
loop_
_entity.id
_entity.type
_entity.pdbx_description
1 polymer ?
#
loop_
_entity_poly.entity_id
_entity_poly.type
_entity_poly.pdbx_seq_one_letter_code
_entity_poly.pdbx_strand_id
1 'polypeptide(L)'
;MNLLTVPRVVVGFIFLWLSYRLIVFFRPKKSKHSLRSVAILVLGDIGRSPRMMYHAESFAENNFMTYIIGYGGSKPIPALERVPKIQLRYLPEPPTILKFLPFVLLAPFKIIHQIIAILHELLIYIDEPPEYILVQNPPSIPTLALVWLVGRIQGCKIIIDWHNLGYSILELKLPKTHLYVKLAKWFEATFGRTAYAHLFVTEAMRNFLVEEWGLIGQKVILHDRPPKHFHRCSAQEIHDLFTRLKPSISRHKFLEGFLPESKTPFSTSMTDRKPLPASSHSPSPVGTNPVSPTAPTYENIQPPRLRPDRVALVVSSTSWTPDENFGILLEALTIYEQRAEELAEADSRKRLPKMLMVVTGKGPQREEYMNKINTLQATWRWVKCLSLWLEAEDYPVFLGSADLGVSLHSSSSAKDLPMKVVDMFGCGLPVCALNFECLPELVKEGKNGLIFNTSEELAKQFELLLASFPSSPRLEVLRSSLRNATRSLDHDETTHTDEWDWCSWDENWNRNLRPLVLREIHI
;
A
#
# COMPACT_ATOMS: atom_id res chain seq x y z
N MET A 1 -31.92 43.68 -41.05
CA MET A 1 -30.70 43.10 -40.42
C MET A 1 -30.49 43.83 -39.09
N ASN A 2 -30.73 43.16 -37.96
CA ASN A 2 -30.83 43.82 -36.64
C ASN A 2 -29.47 44.35 -36.17
N LEU A 3 -29.34 45.69 -36.05
CA LEU A 3 -28.13 46.37 -35.54
C LEU A 3 -27.66 45.89 -34.16
N LEU A 4 -28.50 45.17 -33.40
CA LEU A 4 -28.19 44.60 -32.09
C LEU A 4 -27.44 43.25 -32.13
N THR A 5 -27.30 42.62 -33.31
CA THR A 5 -26.55 41.34 -33.44
C THR A 5 -25.06 41.54 -33.70
N VAL A 6 -24.68 42.64 -34.37
CA VAL A 6 -23.29 42.96 -34.70
C VAL A 6 -22.40 43.11 -33.45
N PRO A 7 -22.83 43.80 -32.35
CA PRO A 7 -22.01 43.94 -31.16
C PRO A 7 -21.73 42.59 -30.45
N ARG A 8 -22.70 41.68 -30.44
CA ARG A 8 -22.55 40.35 -29.81
C ARG A 8 -21.60 39.45 -30.59
N VAL A 9 -21.65 39.51 -31.91
CA VAL A 9 -20.75 38.78 -32.80
C VAL A 9 -19.32 39.31 -32.68
N VAL A 10 -19.13 40.64 -32.64
CA VAL A 10 -17.82 41.27 -32.45
C VAL A 10 -17.21 40.93 -31.08
N VAL A 11 -18.01 40.98 -30.00
CA VAL A 11 -17.56 40.55 -28.67
C VAL A 11 -17.17 39.05 -28.67
N GLY A 12 -17.93 38.20 -29.36
CA GLY A 12 -17.59 36.79 -29.54
C GLY A 12 -16.26 36.58 -30.26
N PHE A 13 -16.01 37.34 -31.34
CA PHE A 13 -14.73 37.29 -32.06
C PHE A 13 -13.56 37.82 -31.24
N ILE A 14 -13.74 38.91 -30.48
CA ILE A 14 -12.71 39.44 -29.57
C ILE A 14 -12.40 38.41 -28.47
N PHE A 15 -13.42 37.79 -27.88
CA PHE A 15 -13.23 36.74 -26.88
C PHE A 15 -12.51 35.52 -27.47
N LEU A 16 -12.89 35.05 -28.66
CA LEU A 16 -12.21 33.96 -29.35
C LEU A 16 -10.76 34.32 -29.70
N TRP A 17 -10.51 35.54 -30.16
CA TRP A 17 -9.17 36.01 -30.51
C TRP A 17 -8.28 36.19 -29.27
N LEU A 18 -8.79 36.77 -28.18
CA LEU A 18 -8.08 36.87 -26.91
C LEU A 18 -7.82 35.48 -26.32
N SER A 19 -8.80 34.57 -26.35
CA SER A 19 -8.64 33.18 -25.93
C SER A 19 -7.58 32.46 -26.76
N TYR A 20 -7.60 32.64 -28.09
CA TYR A 20 -6.59 32.10 -28.99
C TYR A 20 -5.20 32.69 -28.72
N ARG A 21 -5.08 34.01 -28.50
CA ARG A 21 -3.83 34.67 -28.16
C ARG A 21 -3.30 34.22 -26.81
N LEU A 22 -4.17 34.02 -25.82
CA LEU A 22 -3.83 33.47 -24.52
C LEU A 22 -3.32 32.02 -24.66
N ILE A 23 -4.03 31.19 -25.43
CA ILE A 23 -3.61 29.80 -25.74
C ILE A 23 -2.25 29.78 -26.44
N VAL A 24 -2.05 30.62 -27.47
CA VAL A 24 -0.78 30.70 -28.22
C VAL A 24 0.35 31.27 -27.34
N PHE A 25 0.06 32.21 -26.46
CA PHE A 25 1.01 32.78 -25.51
C PHE A 25 1.50 31.75 -24.48
N PHE A 26 0.59 30.93 -23.97
CA PHE A 26 0.92 29.83 -23.05
C PHE A 26 1.36 28.54 -23.76
N ARG A 27 1.36 28.51 -25.10
CA ARG A 27 1.83 27.35 -25.86
C ARG A 27 3.37 27.39 -25.90
N PRO A 28 4.06 26.48 -25.19
CA PRO A 28 5.50 26.51 -25.12
C PRO A 28 6.16 26.24 -26.47
N LYS A 29 7.28 26.91 -26.74
CA LYS A 29 8.23 26.47 -27.77
C LYS A 29 9.12 25.40 -27.13
N LYS A 30 8.83 24.11 -27.36
CA LYS A 30 9.72 23.03 -26.88
C LYS A 30 11.13 23.21 -27.43
N SER A 31 12.12 23.30 -26.55
CA SER A 31 13.52 23.26 -26.93
C SER A 31 13.85 21.88 -27.48
N LYS A 32 14.60 21.79 -28.58
CA LYS A 32 15.07 20.49 -29.12
C LYS A 32 16.05 19.77 -28.17
N HIS A 33 16.55 20.45 -27.14
CA HIS A 33 17.57 19.95 -26.23
C HIS A 33 17.09 19.72 -24.79
N SER A 34 15.78 19.83 -24.51
CA SER A 34 15.30 19.63 -23.14
C SER A 34 15.18 18.16 -22.76
N LEU A 35 15.50 17.90 -21.49
CA LEU A 35 15.29 16.59 -20.90
C LEU A 35 13.80 16.25 -20.94
N ARG A 36 13.48 15.00 -21.30
CA ARG A 36 12.11 14.50 -21.19
C ARG A 36 11.65 14.66 -19.75
N SER A 37 10.42 15.11 -19.54
CA SER A 37 9.94 15.42 -18.20
C SER A 37 8.51 14.97 -17.97
N VAL A 38 8.19 14.71 -16.70
CA VAL A 38 6.87 14.31 -16.24
C VAL A 38 6.50 15.11 -14.98
N ALA A 39 5.27 15.58 -14.92
CA ALA A 39 4.68 16.12 -13.71
C ALA A 39 3.68 15.11 -13.13
N ILE A 40 3.94 14.63 -11.91
CA ILE A 40 3.10 13.71 -11.16
C ILE A 40 2.31 14.54 -10.14
N LEU A 41 1.01 14.68 -10.37
CA LEU A 41 0.12 15.48 -9.53
C LEU A 41 -0.65 14.60 -8.55
N VAL A 42 -0.40 14.85 -7.26
CA VAL A 42 -1.01 14.20 -6.12
C VAL A 42 -1.68 15.26 -5.27
N LEU A 43 -3.00 15.42 -5.36
CA LEU A 43 -3.71 16.41 -4.53
C LEU A 43 -3.96 15.85 -3.11
N GLY A 44 -2.85 15.51 -2.43
CA GLY A 44 -2.75 14.88 -1.12
C GLY A 44 -1.31 14.96 -0.58
N ASP A 45 -1.07 14.42 0.61
CA ASP A 45 0.28 14.33 1.19
C ASP A 45 1.14 13.36 0.35
N ILE A 46 2.26 13.84 -0.18
CA ILE A 46 3.18 13.05 -1.01
C ILE A 46 3.70 11.83 -0.25
N GLY A 47 4.09 12.00 1.02
CA GLY A 47 4.64 10.91 1.83
C GLY A 47 3.61 9.83 2.19
N ARG A 48 2.32 10.06 1.91
CA ARG A 48 1.23 9.09 2.10
C ARG A 48 0.70 8.50 0.80
N SER A 49 1.38 8.75 -0.31
CA SER A 49 0.97 8.32 -1.65
C SER A 49 2.05 7.42 -2.27
N PRO A 50 2.26 6.19 -1.72
CA PRO A 50 3.39 5.33 -2.07
C PRO A 50 3.46 5.02 -3.57
N ARG A 51 2.35 4.68 -4.21
CA ARG A 51 2.34 4.39 -5.65
C ARG A 51 2.82 5.59 -6.49
N MET A 52 2.47 6.81 -6.10
CA MET A 52 2.93 8.02 -6.80
C MET A 52 4.42 8.27 -6.61
N MET A 53 4.92 7.97 -5.41
CA MET A 53 6.36 7.97 -5.15
C MET A 53 7.08 6.92 -5.99
N TYR A 54 6.52 5.72 -6.15
CA TYR A 54 7.12 4.68 -7.00
C TYR A 54 7.06 5.03 -8.49
N HIS A 55 5.97 5.64 -8.98
CA HIS A 55 5.96 6.21 -10.33
C HIS A 55 7.08 7.24 -10.50
N ALA A 56 7.26 8.15 -9.54
CA ALA A 56 8.28 9.18 -9.61
C ALA A 56 9.70 8.60 -9.67
N GLU A 57 9.98 7.58 -8.85
CA GLU A 57 11.23 6.83 -8.89
C GLU A 57 11.43 6.15 -10.26
N SER A 58 10.46 5.36 -10.74
CA SER A 58 10.58 4.65 -12.02
C SER A 58 10.74 5.58 -13.23
N PHE A 59 10.07 6.75 -13.24
CA PHE A 59 10.28 7.76 -14.28
C PHE A 59 11.69 8.35 -14.24
N ALA A 60 12.19 8.68 -13.05
CA ALA A 60 13.52 9.25 -12.88
C ALA A 60 14.63 8.26 -13.27
N GLU A 61 14.48 6.98 -12.93
CA GLU A 61 15.37 5.89 -13.37
C GLU A 61 15.38 5.74 -14.90
N ASN A 62 14.25 6.01 -15.56
CA ASN A 62 14.12 6.05 -17.01
C ASN A 62 14.49 7.42 -17.62
N ASN A 63 15.32 8.19 -16.93
CA ASN A 63 15.91 9.45 -17.37
C ASN A 63 14.95 10.64 -17.55
N PHE A 64 13.73 10.60 -16.99
CA PHE A 64 12.85 11.76 -16.98
C PHE A 64 13.21 12.73 -15.84
N MET A 65 13.19 14.03 -16.13
CA MET A 65 13.06 15.04 -15.10
C MET A 65 11.66 14.93 -14.50
N THR A 66 11.57 14.64 -13.21
CA THR A 66 10.33 14.23 -12.57
C THR A 66 9.93 15.22 -11.49
N TYR A 67 8.80 15.90 -11.69
CA TYR A 67 8.22 16.82 -10.72
C TYR A 67 7.09 16.11 -9.99
N ILE A 68 7.17 15.92 -8.68
CA ILE A 68 6.07 15.39 -7.88
C ILE A 68 5.42 16.54 -7.12
N ILE A 69 4.18 16.83 -7.47
CA ILE A 69 3.42 18.00 -7.03
C ILE A 69 2.34 17.55 -6.06
N GLY A 70 2.34 18.07 -4.84
CA GLY A 70 1.34 17.70 -3.83
C GLY A 70 1.55 18.42 -2.51
N TYR A 71 0.84 18.03 -1.46
CA TYR A 71 1.03 18.60 -0.13
C TYR A 71 2.21 17.93 0.58
N GLY A 72 2.88 18.70 1.44
CA GLY A 72 3.88 18.15 2.36
C GLY A 72 3.23 17.56 3.62
N GLY A 73 4.06 17.14 4.56
CA GLY A 73 3.63 16.68 5.88
C GLY A 73 4.37 15.43 6.31
N SER A 74 4.19 14.34 5.57
CA SER A 74 4.85 13.06 5.85
C SER A 74 6.17 12.94 5.06
N LYS A 75 7.15 12.24 5.64
CA LYS A 75 8.46 12.07 4.98
C LYS A 75 8.31 11.16 3.74
N PRO A 76 8.79 11.58 2.56
CA PRO A 76 8.82 10.72 1.37
C PRO A 76 9.76 9.51 1.54
N ILE A 77 9.66 8.53 0.64
CA ILE A 77 10.60 7.39 0.64
C ILE A 77 12.03 7.89 0.41
N PRO A 78 13.05 7.28 1.07
CA PRO A 78 14.44 7.74 0.98
C PRO A 78 15.00 7.79 -0.44
N ALA A 79 14.47 6.98 -1.37
CA ALA A 79 14.90 6.98 -2.76
C ALA A 79 14.64 8.31 -3.46
N LEU A 80 13.49 8.95 -3.20
CA LEU A 80 13.15 10.24 -3.83
C LEU A 80 14.08 11.38 -3.42
N GLU A 81 14.65 11.32 -2.22
CA GLU A 81 15.60 12.32 -1.71
C GLU A 81 16.99 12.19 -2.36
N ARG A 82 17.30 11.01 -2.93
CA ARG A 82 18.64 10.68 -3.44
C ARG A 82 18.77 10.84 -4.95
N VAL A 83 17.66 10.76 -5.70
CA VAL A 83 17.69 10.80 -7.16
C VAL A 83 17.69 12.27 -7.65
N PRO A 84 18.75 12.74 -8.33
CA PRO A 84 18.91 14.16 -8.68
C PRO A 84 17.91 14.67 -9.72
N LYS A 85 17.21 13.76 -10.41
CA LYS A 85 16.18 14.07 -11.42
C LYS A 85 14.78 14.22 -10.83
N ILE A 86 14.63 14.17 -9.51
CA ILE A 86 13.36 14.29 -8.83
C ILE A 86 13.29 15.63 -8.11
N GLN A 87 12.18 16.35 -8.32
CA GLN A 87 11.88 17.60 -7.63
C GLN A 87 10.56 17.47 -6.88
N LEU A 88 10.61 17.59 -5.56
CA LEU A 88 9.41 17.67 -4.71
C LEU A 88 8.86 19.10 -4.77
N ARG A 89 7.59 19.25 -5.17
CA ARG A 89 6.93 20.53 -5.41
C ARG A 89 5.71 20.65 -4.51
N TYR A 90 5.87 21.34 -3.38
CA TYR A 90 4.82 21.42 -2.37
C TYR A 90 3.80 22.51 -2.67
N LEU A 91 2.53 22.12 -2.78
CA LEU A 91 1.41 23.04 -2.94
C LEU A 91 1.15 23.81 -1.64
N PRO A 92 0.89 25.13 -1.69
CA PRO A 92 0.54 25.90 -0.50
C PRO A 92 -0.80 25.43 0.09
N GLU A 93 -0.84 25.27 1.41
CA GLU A 93 -2.09 25.00 2.12
C GLU A 93 -2.96 26.27 2.23
N PRO A 94 -4.30 26.13 2.27
CA PRO A 94 -5.18 27.26 2.56
C PRO A 94 -4.84 27.89 3.93
N PRO A 95 -4.96 29.22 4.10
CA PRO A 95 -4.70 29.90 5.36
C PRO A 95 -5.46 29.27 6.54
N THR A 96 -4.78 29.06 7.67
CA THR A 96 -5.33 28.40 8.86
C THR A 96 -6.52 29.14 9.48
N ILE A 97 -6.60 30.46 9.29
CA ILE A 97 -7.74 31.31 9.72
C ILE A 97 -9.08 30.87 9.11
N LEU A 98 -9.07 30.25 7.94
CA LEU A 98 -10.29 29.80 7.27
C LEU A 98 -10.88 28.52 7.87
N LYS A 99 -10.14 27.83 8.76
CA LYS A 99 -10.62 26.62 9.44
C LYS A 99 -11.82 26.88 10.37
N PHE A 100 -12.09 28.13 10.73
CA PHE A 100 -13.24 28.53 11.56
C PHE A 100 -14.56 28.70 10.79
N LEU A 101 -14.53 28.68 9.45
CA LEU A 101 -15.73 28.83 8.62
C LEU A 101 -16.47 27.49 8.46
N PRO A 102 -17.81 27.51 8.30
CA PRO A 102 -18.57 26.29 8.02
C PRO A 102 -18.14 25.66 6.70
N PHE A 103 -18.15 24.32 6.63
CA PHE A 103 -17.65 23.53 5.50
C PHE A 103 -18.21 23.98 4.13
N VAL A 104 -19.48 24.39 4.08
CA VAL A 104 -20.16 24.83 2.85
C VAL A 104 -19.52 26.08 2.25
N LEU A 105 -19.01 27.00 3.06
CA LEU A 105 -18.30 28.20 2.61
C LEU A 105 -16.81 27.93 2.38
N LEU A 106 -16.22 27.04 3.18
CA LEU A 106 -14.81 26.68 3.09
C LEU A 106 -14.49 25.88 1.81
N ALA A 107 -15.37 24.98 1.40
CA ALA A 107 -15.13 24.08 0.28
C ALA A 107 -14.91 24.82 -1.07
N PRO A 108 -15.75 25.79 -1.48
CA PRO A 108 -15.50 26.58 -2.68
C PRO A 108 -14.19 27.38 -2.63
N PHE A 109 -13.89 28.02 -1.49
CA PHE A 109 -12.63 28.76 -1.33
C PHE A 109 -11.43 27.83 -1.45
N LYS A 110 -11.48 26.67 -0.78
CA LYS A 110 -10.44 25.65 -0.86
C LYS A 110 -10.22 25.20 -2.31
N ILE A 111 -11.29 24.96 -3.06
CA ILE A 111 -11.21 24.57 -4.48
C ILE A 111 -10.57 25.68 -5.32
N ILE A 112 -10.95 26.95 -5.12
CA ILE A 112 -10.36 28.08 -5.84
C ILE A 112 -8.86 28.21 -5.54
N HIS A 113 -8.47 28.12 -4.26
CA HIS A 113 -7.07 28.12 -3.86
C HIS A 113 -6.29 26.96 -4.51
N GLN A 114 -6.86 25.75 -4.52
CA GLN A 114 -6.27 24.60 -5.19
C GLN A 114 -6.11 24.82 -6.70
N ILE A 115 -7.12 25.40 -7.37
CA ILE A 115 -7.04 25.75 -8.79
C ILE A 115 -5.87 26.70 -9.05
N ILE A 116 -5.77 27.78 -8.29
CA ILE A 116 -4.69 28.78 -8.46
C ILE A 116 -3.33 28.13 -8.22
N ALA A 117 -3.18 27.36 -7.14
CA ALA A 117 -1.93 26.70 -6.79
C ALA A 117 -1.46 25.71 -7.86
N ILE A 118 -2.36 24.84 -8.34
CA ILE A 118 -2.03 23.84 -9.37
C ILE A 118 -1.70 24.52 -10.71
N LEU A 119 -2.47 25.52 -11.13
CA LEU A 119 -2.21 26.24 -12.37
C LEU A 119 -0.90 27.03 -12.30
N HIS A 120 -0.62 27.70 -11.18
CA HIS A 120 0.64 28.39 -10.98
C HIS A 120 1.82 27.42 -11.08
N GLU A 121 1.72 26.25 -10.47
CA GLU A 121 2.78 25.26 -10.50
C GLU A 121 3.03 24.72 -11.93
N LEU A 122 1.97 24.30 -12.62
CA LEU A 122 2.07 23.67 -13.95
C LEU A 122 2.34 24.67 -15.08
N LEU A 123 1.86 25.92 -14.99
CA LEU A 123 1.95 26.92 -16.07
C LEU A 123 3.06 27.94 -15.88
N ILE A 124 3.50 28.20 -14.64
CA ILE A 124 4.44 29.29 -14.34
C ILE A 124 5.75 28.75 -13.77
N TYR A 125 5.70 27.82 -12.81
CA TYR A 125 6.92 27.38 -12.13
C TYR A 125 7.73 26.37 -12.94
N ILE A 126 7.06 25.41 -13.60
CA ILE A 126 7.76 24.46 -14.46
C ILE A 126 8.13 25.19 -15.77
N ASP A 127 9.41 25.55 -15.88
CA ASP A 127 9.96 26.35 -17.00
C ASP A 127 9.62 25.77 -18.38
N GLU A 128 9.76 24.45 -18.52
CA GLU A 128 9.47 23.73 -19.75
C GLU A 128 8.31 22.75 -19.55
N PRO A 129 7.21 22.90 -20.32
CA PRO A 129 6.05 22.07 -20.08
C PRO A 129 6.32 20.58 -20.26
N PRO A 130 5.84 19.77 -19.30
CA PRO A 130 6.22 18.38 -19.23
C PRO A 130 5.68 17.60 -20.42
N GLU A 131 6.39 16.54 -20.80
CA GLU A 131 5.89 15.65 -21.84
C GLU A 131 4.63 14.92 -21.35
N TYR A 132 4.64 14.48 -20.10
CA TYR A 132 3.52 13.80 -19.45
C TYR A 132 3.05 14.54 -18.20
N ILE A 133 1.74 14.54 -17.99
CA ILE A 133 1.16 14.86 -16.68
C ILE A 133 0.46 13.59 -16.19
N LEU A 134 1.00 12.97 -15.14
CA LEU A 134 0.38 11.83 -14.48
C LEU A 134 -0.41 12.34 -13.28
N VAL A 135 -1.68 11.95 -13.17
CA VAL A 135 -2.54 12.36 -12.05
C VAL A 135 -3.05 11.15 -11.28
N GLN A 136 -2.97 11.21 -9.95
CA GLN A 136 -3.65 10.26 -9.08
C GLN A 136 -5.14 10.61 -8.98
N ASN A 137 -6.02 9.65 -9.29
CA ASN A 137 -7.45 9.78 -9.03
C ASN A 137 -7.90 8.76 -7.98
N PRO A 138 -8.54 9.18 -6.87
CA PRO A 138 -8.99 10.54 -6.50
C PRO A 138 -7.90 11.40 -5.80
N PRO A 139 -8.12 12.72 -5.56
CA PRO A 139 -9.35 13.48 -5.79
C PRO A 139 -9.51 14.01 -7.22
N SER A 140 -10.71 13.83 -7.78
CA SER A 140 -11.03 14.17 -9.15
C SER A 140 -11.32 15.66 -9.33
N ILE A 141 -12.00 16.30 -8.37
CA ILE A 141 -12.32 17.74 -8.37
C ILE A 141 -11.28 18.51 -7.54
N PRO A 142 -10.68 19.60 -8.04
CA PRO A 142 -10.75 20.13 -9.42
C PRO A 142 -9.75 19.47 -10.38
N THR A 143 -8.93 18.55 -9.90
CA THR A 143 -7.71 18.03 -10.52
C THR A 143 -7.88 17.60 -11.98
N LEU A 144 -8.86 16.74 -12.29
CA LEU A 144 -9.04 16.20 -13.65
C LEU A 144 -9.34 17.29 -14.67
N ALA A 145 -10.15 18.30 -14.33
CA ALA A 145 -10.44 19.41 -15.22
C ALA A 145 -9.20 20.28 -15.47
N LEU A 146 -8.38 20.49 -14.45
CA LEU A 146 -7.16 21.28 -14.56
C LEU A 146 -6.11 20.59 -15.43
N VAL A 147 -5.84 19.30 -15.20
CA VAL A 147 -4.86 18.58 -16.05
C VAL A 147 -5.37 18.44 -17.48
N TRP A 148 -6.68 18.25 -17.68
CA TRP A 148 -7.28 18.26 -19.01
C TRP A 148 -7.07 19.59 -19.73
N LEU A 149 -7.29 20.71 -19.03
CA LEU A 149 -7.10 22.06 -19.58
C LEU A 149 -5.63 22.34 -19.88
N VAL A 150 -4.75 22.08 -18.92
CA VAL A 150 -3.30 22.29 -19.05
C VAL A 150 -2.73 21.43 -20.19
N GLY A 151 -3.14 20.15 -20.28
CA GLY A 151 -2.74 19.26 -21.38
C GLY A 151 -3.11 19.82 -22.75
N ARG A 152 -4.26 20.48 -22.89
CA ARG A 152 -4.69 21.13 -24.14
C ARG A 152 -3.89 22.40 -24.46
N ILE A 153 -3.59 23.20 -23.44
CA ILE A 153 -2.84 24.46 -23.60
C ILE A 153 -1.37 24.17 -23.93
N GLN A 154 -0.72 23.31 -23.16
CA GLN A 154 0.71 23.04 -23.27
C GLN A 154 1.06 21.87 -24.21
N GLY A 155 0.08 21.08 -24.63
CA GLY A 155 0.29 19.89 -25.46
C GLY A 155 0.87 18.69 -24.69
N CYS A 156 0.66 18.63 -23.38
CA CYS A 156 1.12 17.53 -22.52
C CYS A 156 0.24 16.29 -22.71
N LYS A 157 0.86 15.10 -22.66
CA LYS A 157 0.16 13.82 -22.67
C LYS A 157 -0.34 13.50 -21.27
N ILE A 158 -1.65 13.43 -21.10
CA ILE A 158 -2.26 13.17 -19.78
C ILE A 158 -2.31 11.66 -19.50
N ILE A 159 -1.80 11.24 -18.36
CA ILE A 159 -1.93 9.88 -17.82
C ILE A 159 -2.81 9.96 -16.57
N ILE A 160 -3.94 9.27 -16.57
CA ILE A 160 -4.82 9.20 -15.39
C ILE A 160 -4.61 7.85 -14.72
N ASP A 161 -4.16 7.85 -13.47
CA ASP A 161 -4.02 6.64 -12.66
C ASP A 161 -5.25 6.48 -11.77
N TRP A 162 -6.09 5.49 -12.09
CA TRP A 162 -7.34 5.20 -11.41
C TRP A 162 -7.13 4.22 -10.26
N HIS A 163 -7.29 4.74 -9.03
CA HIS A 163 -7.18 3.96 -7.79
C HIS A 163 -8.52 3.67 -7.17
N ASN A 164 -9.40 4.66 -7.20
CA ASN A 164 -10.76 4.60 -6.68
C ASN A 164 -11.57 5.69 -7.41
N LEU A 165 -12.87 5.78 -7.12
CA LEU A 165 -13.76 6.75 -7.73
C LEU A 165 -14.11 7.83 -6.70
N GLY A 166 -13.89 9.09 -7.04
CA GLY A 166 -14.16 10.20 -6.13
C GLY A 166 -15.63 10.25 -5.72
N TYR A 167 -16.55 9.92 -6.64
CA TYR A 167 -17.98 9.88 -6.34
C TYR A 167 -18.37 8.71 -5.42
N SER A 168 -17.74 7.53 -5.53
CA SER A 168 -18.08 6.39 -4.66
C SER A 168 -17.63 6.61 -3.22
N ILE A 169 -16.51 7.30 -3.01
CA ILE A 169 -16.09 7.74 -1.67
C ILE A 169 -17.11 8.71 -1.07
N LEU A 170 -17.71 9.58 -1.89
CA LEU A 170 -18.76 10.49 -1.44
C LEU A 170 -20.06 9.73 -1.10
N GLU A 171 -20.35 8.62 -1.79
CA GLU A 171 -21.51 7.74 -1.52
C GLU A 171 -21.44 7.06 -0.14
N LEU A 172 -20.26 6.96 0.48
CA LEU A 172 -20.12 6.48 1.86
C LEU A 172 -20.73 7.45 2.89
N LYS A 173 -20.87 8.73 2.52
CA LYS A 173 -21.36 9.80 3.41
C LYS A 173 -22.72 10.35 3.01
N LEU A 174 -23.07 10.26 1.74
CA LEU A 174 -24.30 10.80 1.17
C LEU A 174 -25.04 9.74 0.35
N PRO A 175 -26.39 9.73 0.33
CA PRO A 175 -27.14 8.82 -0.50
C PRO A 175 -26.79 8.96 -1.99
N LYS A 176 -26.84 7.87 -2.75
CA LYS A 176 -26.57 7.86 -4.21
C LYS A 176 -27.45 8.84 -5.00
N THR A 177 -28.65 9.14 -4.51
CA THR A 177 -29.59 10.08 -5.12
C THR A 177 -29.21 11.55 -4.90
N HIS A 178 -28.27 11.84 -4.00
CA HIS A 178 -27.86 13.18 -3.62
C HIS A 178 -27.23 13.95 -4.80
N LEU A 179 -27.57 15.23 -4.94
CA LEU A 179 -27.12 16.08 -6.06
C LEU A 179 -25.59 16.14 -6.16
N TYR A 180 -24.87 16.30 -5.04
CA TYR A 180 -23.41 16.33 -5.04
C TYR A 180 -22.77 15.02 -5.54
N VAL A 181 -23.36 13.87 -5.26
CA VAL A 181 -22.87 12.58 -5.78
C VAL A 181 -23.04 12.53 -7.29
N LYS A 182 -24.22 12.93 -7.80
CA LYS A 182 -24.49 12.99 -9.25
C LYS A 182 -23.55 13.96 -9.97
N LEU A 183 -23.31 15.14 -9.39
CA LEU A 183 -22.38 16.13 -9.93
C LEU A 183 -20.94 15.63 -9.91
N ALA A 184 -20.51 14.97 -8.84
CA ALA A 184 -19.17 14.37 -8.75
C ALA A 184 -18.99 13.26 -9.80
N LYS A 185 -19.97 12.35 -9.95
CA LYS A 185 -19.94 11.30 -10.97
C LYS A 185 -19.89 11.90 -12.38
N TRP A 186 -20.72 12.91 -12.67
CA TRP A 186 -20.71 13.61 -13.96
C TRP A 186 -19.37 14.29 -14.24
N PHE A 187 -18.80 14.98 -13.25
CA PHE A 187 -17.52 15.67 -13.39
C PHE A 187 -16.39 14.68 -13.67
N GLU A 188 -16.29 13.62 -12.86
CA GLU A 188 -15.27 12.58 -13.00
C GLU A 188 -15.39 11.85 -14.34
N ALA A 189 -16.61 11.51 -14.76
CA ALA A 189 -16.85 10.91 -16.06
C ALA A 189 -16.52 11.85 -17.23
N THR A 190 -16.81 13.15 -17.11
CA THR A 190 -16.58 14.12 -18.19
C THR A 190 -15.10 14.40 -18.40
N PHE A 191 -14.39 14.80 -17.33
CA PHE A 191 -12.98 15.18 -17.42
C PHE A 191 -12.04 13.97 -17.40
N GLY A 192 -12.50 12.83 -16.88
CA GLY A 192 -11.76 11.57 -16.91
C GLY A 192 -11.90 10.79 -18.21
N ARG A 193 -12.82 11.13 -19.12
CA ARG A 193 -13.09 10.33 -20.33
C ARG A 193 -11.93 10.23 -21.30
N THR A 194 -11.13 11.28 -21.44
CA THR A 194 -10.09 11.36 -22.48
C THR A 194 -8.72 11.62 -21.87
N ALA A 195 -7.79 10.71 -22.10
CA ALA A 195 -6.39 10.85 -21.73
C ALA A 195 -5.48 10.24 -22.81
N TYR A 196 -4.18 10.50 -22.74
CA TYR A 196 -3.21 9.71 -23.52
C TYR A 196 -3.22 8.26 -23.04
N ALA A 197 -3.27 8.06 -21.72
CA ALA A 197 -3.37 6.74 -21.11
C ALA A 197 -4.19 6.77 -19.81
N HIS A 198 -4.84 5.66 -19.53
CA HIS A 198 -5.50 5.35 -18.27
C HIS A 198 -4.81 4.14 -17.66
N LEU A 199 -4.31 4.30 -16.44
CA LEU A 199 -3.76 3.21 -15.64
C LEU A 199 -4.84 2.75 -14.66
N PHE A 200 -4.96 1.44 -14.47
CA PHE A 200 -5.95 0.86 -13.58
C PHE A 200 -5.30 -0.09 -12.59
N VAL A 201 -5.64 0.04 -11.31
CA VAL A 201 -5.18 -0.89 -10.26
C VAL A 201 -5.73 -2.31 -10.42
N THR A 202 -6.84 -2.47 -11.16
CA THR A 202 -7.52 -3.75 -11.41
C THR A 202 -8.09 -3.84 -12.83
N GLU A 203 -8.27 -5.08 -13.28
CA GLU A 203 -9.03 -5.44 -14.47
C GLU A 203 -10.51 -5.08 -14.28
N ALA A 204 -11.09 -5.33 -13.10
CA ALA A 204 -12.45 -4.95 -12.76
C ALA A 204 -12.71 -3.44 -12.90
N MET A 205 -11.79 -2.58 -12.42
CA MET A 205 -11.92 -1.13 -12.57
C MET A 205 -11.80 -0.69 -14.02
N ARG A 206 -10.90 -1.30 -14.80
CA ARG A 206 -10.78 -1.05 -16.23
C ARG A 206 -12.10 -1.33 -16.95
N ASN A 207 -12.64 -2.54 -16.77
CA ASN A 207 -13.86 -2.97 -17.47
C ASN A 207 -15.03 -2.07 -17.13
N PHE A 208 -15.24 -1.80 -15.83
CA PHE A 208 -16.27 -0.90 -15.36
C PHE A 208 -16.17 0.49 -16.00
N LEU A 209 -15.00 1.13 -15.96
CA LEU A 209 -14.85 2.48 -16.47
C LEU A 209 -14.91 2.56 -18.00
N VAL A 210 -14.39 1.56 -18.70
CA VAL A 210 -14.48 1.47 -20.17
C VAL A 210 -15.93 1.33 -20.62
N GLU A 211 -16.70 0.46 -19.97
CA GLU A 211 -18.10 0.23 -20.28
C GLU A 211 -18.97 1.45 -19.92
N GLU A 212 -18.85 1.95 -18.69
CA GLU A 212 -19.71 3.04 -18.19
C GLU A 212 -19.39 4.39 -18.85
N TRP A 213 -18.11 4.73 -19.03
CA TRP A 213 -17.70 6.08 -19.42
C TRP A 213 -17.15 6.18 -20.84
N GLY A 214 -16.94 5.04 -21.52
CA GLY A 214 -16.41 5.01 -22.89
C GLY A 214 -15.04 5.68 -22.99
N LEU A 215 -14.10 5.26 -22.13
CA LEU A 215 -12.78 5.88 -22.02
C LEU A 215 -11.99 5.88 -23.34
N ILE A 216 -11.37 7.02 -23.65
CA ILE A 216 -10.60 7.30 -24.86
C ILE A 216 -9.13 7.49 -24.47
N GLY A 217 -8.26 6.68 -25.06
CA GLY A 217 -6.83 6.59 -24.72
C GLY A 217 -6.36 5.15 -24.63
N GLN A 218 -5.08 4.95 -24.31
CA GLN A 218 -4.52 3.64 -23.98
C GLN A 218 -5.05 3.16 -22.63
N LYS A 219 -5.34 1.87 -22.47
CA LYS A 219 -5.82 1.29 -21.21
C LYS A 219 -4.79 0.29 -20.72
N VAL A 220 -4.15 0.58 -19.60
CA VAL A 220 -3.06 -0.22 -19.05
C VAL A 220 -3.45 -0.67 -17.65
N ILE A 221 -3.41 -1.97 -17.41
CA ILE A 221 -3.58 -2.51 -16.07
C ILE A 221 -2.20 -2.46 -15.42
N LEU A 222 -2.14 -1.75 -14.30
CA LEU A 222 -0.94 -1.62 -13.51
C LEU A 222 -1.35 -1.91 -12.07
N HIS A 223 -1.39 -3.21 -11.73
CA HIS A 223 -1.67 -3.64 -10.37
C HIS A 223 -0.66 -3.07 -9.40
N ASP A 224 -1.09 -2.81 -8.18
CA ASP A 224 -0.15 -2.54 -7.10
C ASP A 224 0.72 -3.77 -6.83
N ARG A 225 2.00 -3.49 -6.58
CA ARG A 225 3.05 -4.47 -6.31
C ARG A 225 3.92 -3.96 -5.18
N PRO A 226 4.48 -4.86 -4.36
CA PRO A 226 5.27 -4.45 -3.22
C PRO A 226 6.60 -3.83 -3.69
N PRO A 227 7.11 -2.81 -2.99
CA PRO A 227 8.49 -2.39 -3.15
C PRO A 227 9.46 -3.45 -2.59
N LYS A 228 10.70 -3.41 -3.05
CA LYS A 228 11.75 -4.41 -2.75
C LYS A 228 12.08 -4.61 -1.26
N HIS A 229 11.72 -3.66 -0.39
CA HIS A 229 12.02 -3.75 1.04
C HIS A 229 11.04 -4.65 1.82
N PHE A 230 9.90 -5.02 1.24
CA PHE A 230 9.10 -6.11 1.80
C PHE A 230 9.72 -7.43 1.37
N HIS A 231 10.15 -8.23 2.34
CA HIS A 231 10.69 -9.56 2.10
C HIS A 231 10.44 -10.46 3.31
N ARG A 232 10.58 -11.77 3.09
CA ARG A 232 10.55 -12.74 4.20
C ARG A 232 11.77 -12.52 5.07
N CYS A 233 11.58 -12.40 6.38
CA CYS A 233 12.68 -12.15 7.29
C CYS A 233 13.53 -13.40 7.53
N SER A 234 14.84 -13.19 7.61
CA SER A 234 15.78 -14.13 8.19
C SER A 234 15.53 -14.27 9.70
N ALA A 235 15.98 -15.38 10.28
CA ALA A 235 15.88 -15.57 11.73
C ALA A 235 16.65 -14.51 12.53
N GLN A 236 17.67 -13.87 11.92
CA GLN A 236 18.42 -12.78 12.53
C GLN A 236 17.57 -11.51 12.65
N GLU A 237 16.89 -11.11 11.57
CA GLU A 237 16.00 -9.95 11.60
C GLU A 237 14.83 -10.14 12.57
N ILE A 238 14.26 -11.36 12.61
CA ILE A 238 13.23 -11.71 13.59
C ILE A 238 13.79 -11.60 15.03
N HIS A 239 15.01 -12.06 15.27
CA HIS A 239 15.63 -11.97 16.60
C HIS A 239 15.83 -10.51 17.03
N ASP A 240 16.32 -9.66 16.13
CA ASP A 240 16.58 -8.25 16.44
C ASP A 240 15.28 -7.48 16.67
N LEU A 241 14.25 -7.72 15.84
CA LEU A 241 12.93 -7.14 16.02
C LEU A 241 12.32 -7.54 17.36
N PHE A 242 12.26 -8.84 17.68
CA PHE A 242 11.62 -9.30 18.92
C PHE A 242 12.43 -8.96 20.18
N THR A 243 13.73 -8.68 20.04
CA THR A 243 14.54 -8.08 21.11
C THR A 243 14.09 -6.63 21.37
N ARG A 244 13.89 -5.83 20.32
CA ARG A 244 13.41 -4.44 20.44
C ARG A 244 11.96 -4.35 20.89
N LEU A 245 11.09 -5.27 20.47
CA LEU A 245 9.68 -5.30 20.85
C LEU A 245 9.42 -5.86 22.24
N LYS A 246 10.41 -6.52 22.88
CA LYS A 246 10.26 -7.14 24.20
C LYS A 246 9.63 -6.21 25.25
N PRO A 247 10.07 -4.94 25.43
CA PRO A 247 9.45 -4.06 26.43
C PRO A 247 7.97 -3.77 26.15
N SER A 248 7.58 -3.65 24.88
CA SER A 248 6.18 -3.40 24.49
C SER A 248 5.32 -4.65 24.72
N ILE A 249 5.82 -5.82 24.34
CA ILE A 249 5.13 -7.11 24.50
C ILE A 249 4.98 -7.46 26.00
N SER A 250 6.04 -7.29 26.79
CA SER A 250 6.04 -7.65 28.23
C SER A 250 5.14 -6.76 29.10
N ARG A 251 4.62 -5.63 28.61
CA ARG A 251 3.63 -4.81 29.33
C ARG A 251 2.26 -5.48 29.40
N HIS A 252 1.99 -6.45 28.53
CA HIS A 252 0.71 -7.13 28.46
C HIS A 252 0.67 -8.34 29.39
N LYS A 253 0.10 -8.18 30.59
CA LYS A 253 0.03 -9.22 31.63
C LYS A 253 -0.59 -10.55 31.14
N PHE A 254 -1.54 -10.50 30.21
CA PHE A 254 -2.17 -11.70 29.65
C PHE A 254 -1.22 -12.57 28.80
N LEU A 255 -0.02 -12.07 28.46
CA LEU A 255 1.02 -12.85 27.76
C LEU A 255 1.97 -13.57 28.72
N GLU A 256 1.91 -13.29 30.03
CA GLU A 256 2.72 -13.99 31.02
C GLU A 256 2.36 -15.49 31.03
N GLY A 257 3.38 -16.35 30.88
CA GLY A 257 3.19 -17.79 30.74
C GLY A 257 2.55 -18.26 29.41
N PHE A 258 2.15 -17.33 28.54
CA PHE A 258 1.63 -17.67 27.22
C PHE A 258 2.76 -17.86 26.19
N LEU A 259 3.71 -16.91 26.18
CA LEU A 259 4.89 -16.94 25.31
C LEU A 259 6.03 -17.75 25.94
N PRO A 260 6.92 -18.36 25.13
CA PRO A 260 8.09 -19.05 25.67
C PRO A 260 9.02 -18.11 26.45
N GLU A 261 9.55 -18.60 27.57
CA GLU A 261 10.53 -17.86 28.35
C GLU A 261 11.78 -17.54 27.52
N SER A 262 12.29 -16.32 27.65
CA SER A 262 13.38 -15.81 26.82
C SER A 262 14.42 -15.02 27.61
N LYS A 263 15.69 -15.26 27.30
CA LYS A 263 16.85 -14.62 27.94
C LYS A 263 17.69 -13.92 26.88
N THR A 264 17.55 -12.61 26.78
CA THR A 264 18.35 -11.76 25.89
C THR A 264 19.82 -11.76 26.32
N PRO A 265 20.80 -11.84 25.39
CA PRO A 265 20.67 -11.86 23.93
C PRO A 265 20.55 -13.28 23.31
N PHE A 266 20.39 -14.33 24.12
CA PHE A 266 20.40 -15.72 23.63
C PHE A 266 19.07 -16.19 23.06
N SER A 267 17.95 -15.65 23.52
CA SER A 267 16.63 -16.01 22.99
C SER A 267 15.62 -14.88 23.10
N THR A 268 14.61 -14.95 22.23
CA THR A 268 13.38 -14.15 22.23
C THR A 268 12.18 -15.10 22.35
N SER A 269 10.95 -14.56 22.28
CA SER A 269 9.73 -15.37 22.18
C SER A 269 9.62 -16.15 20.86
N MET A 270 10.39 -15.77 19.84
CA MET A 270 10.32 -16.35 18.49
C MET A 270 11.56 -17.14 18.09
N THR A 271 12.73 -16.77 18.63
CA THR A 271 14.04 -17.30 18.20
C THR A 271 14.92 -17.71 19.37
N ASP A 272 15.79 -18.69 19.14
CA ASP A 272 16.85 -19.11 20.07
C ASP A 272 18.21 -19.11 19.37
N ARG A 273 19.27 -18.94 20.16
CA ARG A 273 20.67 -19.10 19.77
C ARG A 273 21.28 -20.16 20.69
N LYS A 274 21.93 -21.15 20.10
CA LYS A 274 22.74 -22.09 20.89
C LYS A 274 24.12 -21.46 21.17
N PRO A 275 24.66 -21.59 22.40
CA PRO A 275 26.08 -21.34 22.62
C PRO A 275 26.91 -22.23 21.70
N LEU A 276 27.98 -21.70 21.09
CA LEU A 276 28.93 -22.61 20.44
C LEU A 276 29.50 -23.55 21.52
N PRO A 277 29.65 -24.86 21.24
CA PRO A 277 30.39 -25.73 22.13
C PRO A 277 31.78 -25.14 22.30
N ALA A 278 32.25 -25.02 23.55
CA ALA A 278 33.61 -24.58 23.83
C ALA A 278 34.55 -25.47 23.04
N SER A 279 35.22 -24.92 22.01
CA SER A 279 36.26 -25.63 21.30
C SER A 279 37.27 -26.09 22.34
N SER A 280 37.51 -27.39 22.40
CA SER A 280 38.61 -27.99 23.14
C SER A 280 39.88 -27.16 22.91
N HIS A 281 40.45 -26.67 24.00
CA HIS A 281 41.66 -25.87 24.07
C HIS A 281 42.62 -26.07 22.90
N SER A 282 42.83 -25.02 22.13
CA SER A 282 44.10 -24.75 21.47
C SER A 282 44.72 -23.56 22.21
N PRO A 283 45.92 -23.67 22.81
CA PRO A 283 46.50 -22.56 23.53
C PRO A 283 46.96 -21.51 22.52
N SER A 284 46.22 -20.40 22.41
CA SER A 284 46.72 -19.22 21.69
C SER A 284 47.81 -18.53 22.53
N PRO A 285 48.85 -17.95 21.90
CA PRO A 285 50.02 -17.46 22.60
C PRO A 285 49.69 -16.20 23.41
N VAL A 286 50.36 -16.09 24.55
CA VAL A 286 50.39 -14.96 25.46
C VAL A 286 50.66 -13.64 24.74
N GLY A 287 49.81 -12.64 24.98
CA GLY A 287 50.16 -11.23 24.86
C GLY A 287 49.20 -10.39 24.02
N THR A 288 48.27 -9.67 24.68
CA THR A 288 48.14 -8.20 24.65
C THR A 288 46.89 -7.73 25.42
N ASN A 289 47.13 -6.84 26.39
CA ASN A 289 46.29 -5.83 27.06
C ASN A 289 44.76 -6.04 27.30
N PRO A 290 44.26 -5.72 28.52
CA PRO A 290 42.85 -5.86 28.86
C PRO A 290 42.01 -4.74 28.23
N VAL A 291 41.18 -5.09 27.24
CA VAL A 291 40.06 -4.27 26.79
C VAL A 291 38.88 -4.48 27.76
N SER A 292 38.21 -3.37 28.10
CA SER A 292 37.10 -3.21 29.05
C SER A 292 36.13 -4.40 29.23
N PRO A 293 35.69 -4.72 30.47
CA PRO A 293 34.90 -5.92 30.78
C PRO A 293 33.39 -5.84 30.48
N THR A 294 32.92 -4.94 29.60
CA THR A 294 31.47 -4.67 29.43
C THR A 294 30.89 -4.92 28.04
N ALA A 295 31.65 -5.43 27.07
CA ALA A 295 31.10 -5.89 25.80
C ALA A 295 31.01 -7.42 25.80
N PRO A 296 29.81 -8.05 25.71
CA PRO A 296 29.73 -9.49 25.53
C PRO A 296 30.39 -9.85 24.19
N THR A 297 31.45 -10.65 24.25
CA THR A 297 32.20 -11.11 23.08
C THR A 297 31.27 -11.95 22.20
N TYR A 298 30.83 -11.40 21.08
CA TYR A 298 29.90 -12.05 20.13
C TYR A 298 30.51 -13.27 19.39
N GLU A 299 31.76 -13.62 19.69
CA GLU A 299 32.51 -14.67 18.97
C GLU A 299 32.02 -16.10 19.24
N ASN A 300 31.17 -16.33 20.25
CA ASN A 300 30.77 -17.67 20.70
C ASN A 300 29.25 -17.99 20.59
N ILE A 301 28.52 -17.34 19.67
CA ILE A 301 27.06 -17.53 19.56
C ILE A 301 26.66 -17.92 18.13
N GLN A 302 25.93 -19.03 17.98
CA GLN A 302 25.39 -19.44 16.68
C GLN A 302 24.35 -18.44 16.15
N PRO A 303 24.15 -18.35 14.82
CA PRO A 303 23.06 -17.55 14.27
C PRO A 303 21.71 -18.01 14.85
N PRO A 304 20.79 -17.07 15.10
CA PRO A 304 19.49 -17.42 15.64
C PRO A 304 18.71 -18.29 14.66
N ARG A 305 17.85 -19.13 15.21
CA ARG A 305 16.87 -19.94 14.47
C ARG A 305 15.49 -19.76 15.09
N LEU A 306 14.45 -20.09 14.34
CA LEU A 306 13.09 -20.12 14.88
C LEU A 306 12.97 -21.22 15.93
N ARG A 307 12.34 -20.88 17.05
CA ARG A 307 12.09 -21.81 18.14
C ARG A 307 11.04 -22.85 17.77
N PRO A 308 11.22 -24.13 18.12
CA PRO A 308 10.21 -25.16 17.89
C PRO A 308 8.99 -25.00 18.81
N ASP A 309 9.16 -24.37 19.97
CA ASP A 309 8.13 -24.14 20.99
C ASP A 309 7.44 -22.76 20.87
N ARG A 310 7.75 -21.99 19.80
CA ARG A 310 7.10 -20.69 19.58
C ARG A 310 5.60 -20.84 19.29
N VAL A 311 4.86 -19.78 19.56
CA VAL A 311 3.46 -19.66 19.15
C VAL A 311 3.35 -19.33 17.66
N ALA A 312 2.19 -19.65 17.06
CA ALA A 312 1.86 -19.19 15.71
C ALA A 312 1.63 -17.67 15.75
N LEU A 313 2.36 -16.93 14.91
CA LEU A 313 2.24 -15.47 14.84
C LEU A 313 1.31 -15.09 13.69
N VAL A 314 0.12 -14.62 14.01
CA VAL A 314 -0.87 -14.17 13.02
C VAL A 314 -0.98 -12.65 13.09
N VAL A 315 -1.03 -11.99 11.94
CA VAL A 315 -1.11 -10.52 11.89
C VAL A 315 -2.31 -10.06 11.10
N SER A 316 -3.03 -9.08 11.64
CA SER A 316 -4.05 -8.33 10.92
C SER A 316 -3.67 -6.85 10.91
N SER A 317 -3.65 -6.24 9.73
CA SER A 317 -3.43 -4.80 9.59
C SER A 317 -4.78 -4.13 9.35
N THR A 318 -5.22 -3.28 10.26
CA THR A 318 -6.57 -2.70 10.23
C THR A 318 -6.54 -1.19 10.44
N SER A 319 -7.46 -0.50 9.79
CA SER A 319 -7.71 0.92 10.05
C SER A 319 -8.62 1.14 11.25
N TRP A 320 -9.18 0.09 11.86
CA TRP A 320 -10.17 0.19 12.95
C TRP A 320 -11.33 1.13 12.63
N THR A 321 -11.74 1.13 11.36
CA THR A 321 -12.84 1.94 10.84
C THR A 321 -14.08 1.07 10.66
N PRO A 322 -15.31 1.65 10.73
CA PRO A 322 -16.54 0.87 10.69
C PRO A 322 -16.77 0.04 9.42
N ASP A 323 -16.09 0.38 8.32
CA ASP A 323 -16.09 -0.37 7.06
C ASP A 323 -15.33 -1.71 7.16
N GLU A 324 -14.38 -1.84 8.08
CA GLU A 324 -13.73 -3.12 8.38
C GLU A 324 -14.49 -3.82 9.52
N ASN A 325 -15.31 -4.83 9.19
CA ASN A 325 -16.06 -5.57 10.20
C ASN A 325 -15.15 -6.49 11.03
N PHE A 326 -14.53 -5.91 12.05
CA PHE A 326 -13.64 -6.62 12.98
C PHE A 326 -14.36 -7.69 13.81
N GLY A 327 -15.69 -7.64 13.91
CA GLY A 327 -16.50 -8.68 14.53
C GLY A 327 -16.24 -10.07 13.94
N ILE A 328 -16.03 -10.16 12.62
CA ILE A 328 -15.70 -11.42 11.93
C ILE A 328 -14.44 -12.05 12.51
N LEU A 329 -13.39 -11.25 12.70
CA LEU A 329 -12.13 -11.75 13.25
C LEU A 329 -12.30 -12.16 14.72
N LEU A 330 -13.02 -11.38 15.52
CA LEU A 330 -13.22 -11.68 16.93
C LEU A 330 -13.98 -13.00 17.14
N GLU A 331 -15.02 -13.23 16.34
CA GLU A 331 -15.80 -14.46 16.35
C GLU A 331 -14.97 -15.65 15.87
N ALA A 332 -14.20 -15.50 14.78
CA ALA A 332 -13.32 -16.56 14.27
C ALA A 332 -12.28 -17.00 15.32
N LEU A 333 -11.72 -16.05 16.08
CA LEU A 333 -10.79 -16.35 17.18
C LEU A 333 -11.47 -17.06 18.34
N THR A 334 -12.73 -16.72 18.63
CA THR A 334 -13.54 -17.40 19.65
C THR A 334 -13.80 -18.86 19.25
N ILE A 335 -14.15 -19.10 17.99
CA ILE A 335 -14.35 -20.45 17.44
C ILE A 335 -13.06 -21.26 17.50
N TYR A 336 -11.92 -20.67 17.09
CA TYR A 336 -10.62 -21.35 17.14
C TYR A 336 -10.24 -21.72 18.58
N GLU A 337 -10.47 -20.84 19.55
CA GLU A 337 -10.22 -21.09 20.97
C GLU A 337 -11.01 -22.31 21.48
N GLN A 338 -12.33 -22.31 21.27
CA GLN A 338 -13.22 -23.41 21.67
C GLN A 338 -12.78 -24.72 21.02
N ARG A 339 -12.45 -24.67 19.73
CA ARG A 339 -12.03 -25.86 18.99
C ARG A 339 -10.70 -26.42 19.47
N ALA A 340 -9.75 -25.55 19.81
CA ALA A 340 -8.47 -25.96 20.36
C ALA A 340 -8.62 -26.60 21.75
N GLU A 341 -9.59 -26.13 22.55
CA GLU A 341 -9.97 -26.73 23.83
C GLU A 341 -10.54 -28.14 23.66
N GLU A 342 -11.57 -28.29 22.81
CA GLU A 342 -12.17 -29.60 22.51
C GLU A 342 -11.14 -30.63 22.03
N LEU A 343 -10.22 -30.23 21.15
CA LEU A 343 -9.20 -31.11 20.60
C LEU A 343 -8.14 -31.50 21.65
N ALA A 344 -7.89 -30.64 22.63
CA ALA A 344 -7.00 -30.92 23.74
C ALA A 344 -7.63 -31.84 24.79
N GLU A 345 -8.93 -31.66 25.09
CA GLU A 345 -9.68 -32.51 26.01
C GLU A 345 -9.91 -33.92 25.45
N ALA A 346 -10.16 -34.03 24.15
CA ALA A 346 -10.36 -35.32 23.48
C ALA A 346 -9.07 -36.17 23.34
N ASP A 347 -7.94 -35.73 23.91
CA ASP A 347 -6.58 -36.25 23.70
C ASP A 347 -6.29 -36.63 22.25
N SER A 348 -6.74 -35.77 21.33
CA SER A 348 -6.62 -36.03 19.92
C SER A 348 -5.16 -35.90 19.49
N ARG A 349 -4.71 -36.75 18.55
CA ARG A 349 -3.40 -36.57 17.89
C ARG A 349 -3.31 -35.27 17.07
N LYS A 350 -4.43 -34.55 16.89
CA LYS A 350 -4.55 -33.32 16.12
C LYS A 350 -4.68 -32.12 17.06
N ARG A 351 -3.59 -31.72 17.70
CA ARG A 351 -3.56 -30.53 18.56
C ARG A 351 -3.33 -29.26 17.75
N LEU A 352 -4.09 -28.21 18.07
CA LEU A 352 -3.89 -26.88 17.51
C LEU A 352 -2.84 -26.11 18.33
N PRO A 353 -1.97 -25.32 17.68
CA PRO A 353 -0.98 -24.51 18.38
C PRO A 353 -1.63 -23.32 19.09
N LYS A 354 -0.92 -22.80 20.10
CA LYS A 354 -1.18 -21.46 20.62
C LYS A 354 -0.96 -20.41 19.52
N MET A 355 -1.87 -19.44 19.44
CA MET A 355 -1.87 -18.35 18.47
C MET A 355 -1.68 -17.00 19.18
N LEU A 356 -0.70 -16.23 18.71
CA LEU A 356 -0.60 -14.81 19.00
C LEU A 356 -1.13 -14.01 17.82
N MET A 357 -2.33 -13.44 17.97
CA MET A 357 -2.90 -12.51 17.00
C MET A 357 -2.42 -11.09 17.29
N VAL A 358 -1.73 -10.49 16.34
CA VAL A 358 -1.27 -9.10 16.44
C VAL A 358 -2.05 -8.22 15.49
N VAL A 359 -2.68 -7.19 16.05
CA VAL A 359 -3.49 -6.24 15.29
C VAL A 359 -2.77 -4.90 15.21
N THR A 360 -2.31 -4.54 14.03
CA THR A 360 -1.60 -3.28 13.79
C THR A 360 -2.55 -2.21 13.24
N GLY A 361 -2.13 -0.94 13.37
CA GLY A 361 -2.86 0.21 12.83
C GLY A 361 -3.63 1.00 13.90
N LYS A 362 -4.29 2.06 13.45
CA LYS A 362 -4.95 3.06 14.31
C LYS A 362 -6.29 3.46 13.70
N GLY A 363 -7.29 3.59 14.56
CA GLY A 363 -8.57 4.20 14.19
C GLY A 363 -9.57 4.24 15.33
N PRO A 364 -10.77 4.77 15.05
CA PRO A 364 -11.75 5.14 16.08
C PRO A 364 -12.26 3.95 16.89
N GLN A 365 -12.41 2.76 16.30
CA GLN A 365 -12.98 1.60 16.99
C GLN A 365 -11.94 0.76 17.75
N ARG A 366 -10.66 1.16 17.73
CA ARG A 366 -9.57 0.38 18.33
C ARG A 366 -9.81 0.09 19.81
N GLU A 367 -10.14 1.12 20.59
CA GLU A 367 -10.30 0.99 22.03
C GLU A 367 -11.49 0.11 22.39
N GLU A 368 -12.62 0.29 21.69
CA GLU A 368 -13.82 -0.53 21.86
C GLU A 368 -13.54 -2.02 21.63
N TYR A 369 -12.91 -2.36 20.52
CA TYR A 369 -12.59 -3.76 20.19
C TYR A 369 -11.53 -4.35 21.13
N MET A 370 -10.49 -3.58 21.49
CA MET A 370 -9.49 -4.06 22.43
C MET A 370 -10.08 -4.31 23.83
N ASN A 371 -11.07 -3.54 24.26
CA ASN A 371 -11.80 -3.81 25.51
C ASN A 371 -12.57 -5.14 25.42
N LYS A 372 -13.30 -5.37 24.32
CA LYS A 372 -14.01 -6.65 24.09
C LYS A 372 -13.04 -7.84 24.06
N ILE A 373 -11.92 -7.70 23.34
CA ILE A 373 -10.85 -8.70 23.29
C ILE A 373 -10.32 -8.99 24.69
N ASN A 374 -10.03 -7.96 25.51
CA ASN A 374 -9.49 -8.14 26.85
C ASN A 374 -10.45 -8.91 27.77
N THR A 375 -11.76 -8.67 27.64
CA THR A 375 -12.77 -9.43 28.36
C THR A 375 -12.78 -10.90 27.94
N LEU A 376 -12.78 -11.16 26.62
CA LEU A 376 -12.85 -12.53 26.09
C LEU A 376 -11.58 -13.33 26.40
N GLN A 377 -10.40 -12.76 26.13
CA GLN A 377 -9.13 -13.45 26.29
C GLN A 377 -8.70 -13.65 27.75
N ALA A 378 -9.48 -13.18 28.73
CA ALA A 378 -9.22 -13.40 30.14
C ALA A 378 -9.27 -14.90 30.50
N THR A 379 -10.18 -15.65 29.87
CA THR A 379 -10.34 -17.10 30.08
C THR A 379 -9.63 -17.95 29.02
N TRP A 380 -9.29 -17.36 27.87
CA TRP A 380 -8.67 -18.08 26.75
C TRP A 380 -7.25 -18.58 27.07
N ARG A 381 -6.94 -19.79 26.61
CA ARG A 381 -5.68 -20.51 26.79
C ARG A 381 -4.90 -20.70 25.48
N TRP A 382 -5.56 -20.73 24.31
CA TRP A 382 -4.91 -20.94 23.01
C TRP A 382 -4.69 -19.65 22.23
N VAL A 383 -5.56 -18.66 22.36
CA VAL A 383 -5.48 -17.39 21.64
C VAL A 383 -5.16 -16.24 22.59
N LYS A 384 -4.16 -15.43 22.23
CA LYS A 384 -3.97 -14.09 22.80
C LYS A 384 -3.86 -13.06 21.69
N CYS A 385 -4.50 -11.92 21.92
CA CYS A 385 -4.52 -10.80 21.01
C CYS A 385 -3.79 -9.61 21.61
N LEU A 386 -2.97 -8.94 20.81
CA LEU A 386 -2.43 -7.64 21.17
C LEU A 386 -2.52 -6.64 20.02
N SER A 387 -2.61 -5.36 20.39
CA SER A 387 -2.42 -4.28 19.43
C SER A 387 -1.02 -3.70 19.57
N LEU A 388 -0.24 -3.74 18.48
CA LEU A 388 1.09 -3.14 18.42
C LEU A 388 1.09 -1.91 17.53
N TRP A 389 1.71 -0.85 18.05
CA TRP A 389 2.24 0.21 17.21
C TRP A 389 3.62 -0.21 16.72
N LEU A 390 3.86 -0.07 15.42
CA LEU A 390 5.12 -0.38 14.78
C LEU A 390 5.61 0.90 14.10
N GLU A 391 6.90 1.17 14.22
CA GLU A 391 7.55 2.20 13.41
C GLU A 391 7.56 1.77 11.93
N ALA A 392 7.71 2.73 11.03
CA ALA A 392 7.63 2.49 9.58
C ALA A 392 8.66 1.44 9.11
N GLU A 393 9.87 1.45 9.69
CA GLU A 393 10.93 0.50 9.39
C GLU A 393 10.68 -0.90 9.99
N ASP A 394 9.89 -0.98 11.06
CA ASP A 394 9.59 -2.24 11.76
C ASP A 394 8.42 -3.00 11.14
N TYR A 395 7.52 -2.29 10.45
CA TYR A 395 6.33 -2.89 9.86
C TYR A 395 6.67 -3.99 8.82
N PRO A 396 7.54 -3.77 7.82
CA PRO A 396 7.95 -4.83 6.89
C PRO A 396 8.62 -6.02 7.60
N VAL A 397 9.48 -5.75 8.60
CA VAL A 397 10.18 -6.80 9.35
C VAL A 397 9.18 -7.62 10.18
N PHE A 398 8.17 -6.97 10.75
CA PHE A 398 7.12 -7.66 11.50
C PHE A 398 6.28 -8.54 10.59
N LEU A 399 5.83 -8.04 9.42
CA LEU A 399 5.12 -8.86 8.43
C LEU A 399 5.96 -10.05 7.97
N GLY A 400 7.23 -9.83 7.66
CA GLY A 400 8.17 -10.88 7.26
C GLY A 400 8.47 -11.92 8.34
N SER A 401 8.21 -11.59 9.61
CA SER A 401 8.32 -12.51 10.75
C SER A 401 7.07 -13.37 11.00
N ALA A 402 5.91 -12.92 10.52
CA ALA A 402 4.62 -13.56 10.78
C ALA A 402 4.44 -14.88 10.03
N ASP A 403 3.47 -15.67 10.48
CA ASP A 403 3.15 -16.97 9.90
C ASP A 403 1.99 -16.92 8.92
N LEU A 404 0.97 -16.13 9.24
CA LEU A 404 -0.24 -15.93 8.46
C LEU A 404 -0.71 -14.48 8.60
N GLY A 405 -1.08 -13.85 7.49
CA GLY A 405 -1.76 -12.57 7.45
C GLY A 405 -3.29 -12.73 7.41
N VAL A 406 -4.01 -11.75 7.95
CA VAL A 406 -5.47 -11.63 7.82
C VAL A 406 -5.80 -10.25 7.29
N SER A 407 -6.62 -10.19 6.24
CA SER A 407 -7.14 -8.93 5.71
C SER A 407 -8.66 -8.91 5.78
N LEU A 408 -9.19 -7.99 6.57
CA LEU A 408 -10.63 -7.69 6.67
C LEU A 408 -11.04 -6.54 5.75
N HIS A 409 -10.11 -6.06 4.92
CA HIS A 409 -10.36 -4.92 4.05
C HIS A 409 -11.41 -5.27 2.99
N SER A 410 -12.43 -4.42 2.88
CA SER A 410 -13.36 -4.41 1.77
C SER A 410 -13.29 -3.08 1.02
N SER A 411 -13.27 -3.14 -0.30
CA SER A 411 -13.28 -1.97 -1.17
C SER A 411 -14.64 -1.27 -1.19
N SER A 412 -14.66 0.06 -1.03
CA SER A 412 -15.90 0.86 -1.16
C SER A 412 -16.49 0.85 -2.57
N SER A 413 -15.67 0.67 -3.60
CA SER A 413 -16.09 0.52 -5.01
C SER A 413 -16.21 -0.94 -5.45
N ALA A 414 -15.82 -1.86 -4.58
CA ALA A 414 -15.52 -3.27 -4.85
C ALA A 414 -14.43 -3.50 -5.92
N LYS A 415 -13.67 -2.46 -6.30
CA LYS A 415 -12.80 -2.45 -7.49
C LYS A 415 -11.35 -2.08 -7.23
N ASP A 416 -10.97 -1.72 -6.01
CA ASP A 416 -9.56 -1.50 -5.63
C ASP A 416 -8.98 -2.65 -4.79
N LEU A 417 -7.68 -2.88 -4.90
CA LEU A 417 -7.00 -3.98 -4.24
C LEU A 417 -6.60 -3.63 -2.79
N PRO A 418 -6.59 -4.61 -1.88
CA PRO A 418 -6.18 -4.38 -0.50
C PRO A 418 -4.65 -4.23 -0.44
N MET A 419 -4.16 -3.00 -0.33
CA MET A 419 -2.71 -2.72 -0.24
C MET A 419 -1.99 -3.49 0.87
N LYS A 420 -2.66 -3.71 2.00
CA LYS A 420 -2.12 -4.53 3.11
C LYS A 420 -1.76 -5.95 2.67
N VAL A 421 -2.53 -6.55 1.77
CA VAL A 421 -2.24 -7.89 1.23
C VAL A 421 -1.03 -7.84 0.28
N VAL A 422 -0.88 -6.75 -0.48
CA VAL A 422 0.30 -6.53 -1.33
C VAL A 422 1.57 -6.50 -0.48
N ASP A 423 1.56 -5.77 0.64
CA ASP A 423 2.67 -5.72 1.60
C ASP A 423 2.99 -7.11 2.17
N MET A 424 1.95 -7.85 2.61
CA MET A 424 2.09 -9.20 3.15
C MET A 424 2.70 -10.16 2.11
N PHE A 425 2.22 -10.13 0.87
CA PHE A 425 2.78 -10.94 -0.21
C PHE A 425 4.22 -10.54 -0.55
N GLY A 426 4.57 -9.25 -0.50
CA GLY A 426 5.97 -8.81 -0.58
C GLY A 426 6.85 -9.46 0.48
N CYS A 427 6.32 -9.62 1.70
CA CYS A 427 6.98 -10.34 2.79
C CYS A 427 6.97 -11.87 2.67
N GLY A 428 6.44 -12.44 1.59
CA GLY A 428 6.24 -13.88 1.45
C GLY A 428 5.30 -14.44 2.52
N LEU A 429 4.36 -13.63 3.02
CA LEU A 429 3.38 -13.98 4.03
C LEU A 429 2.05 -14.35 3.35
N PRO A 430 1.62 -15.62 3.39
CA PRO A 430 0.29 -16.01 2.94
C PRO A 430 -0.79 -15.31 3.74
N VAL A 431 -1.97 -15.13 3.13
CA VAL A 431 -3.10 -14.43 3.77
C VAL A 431 -4.39 -15.24 3.76
N CYS A 432 -5.22 -15.01 4.77
CA CYS A 432 -6.66 -15.19 4.69
C CYS A 432 -7.29 -13.81 4.41
N ALA A 433 -8.07 -13.67 3.34
CA ALA A 433 -8.65 -12.37 2.95
C ALA A 433 -10.17 -12.43 2.80
N LEU A 434 -10.85 -11.41 3.31
CA LEU A 434 -12.30 -11.25 3.18
C LEU A 434 -12.68 -11.04 1.71
N ASN A 435 -13.61 -11.85 1.21
CA ASN A 435 -14.03 -11.86 -0.18
C ASN A 435 -14.71 -10.56 -0.63
N PHE A 436 -14.35 -10.09 -1.82
CA PHE A 436 -15.07 -9.05 -2.57
C PHE A 436 -14.71 -9.13 -4.06
N GLU A 437 -15.47 -8.42 -4.90
CA GLU A 437 -15.52 -8.59 -6.37
C GLU A 437 -14.15 -8.74 -7.07
N CYS A 438 -13.20 -7.83 -6.83
CA CYS A 438 -11.89 -7.87 -7.50
C CYS A 438 -10.77 -8.56 -6.69
N LEU A 439 -11.04 -9.07 -5.48
CA LEU A 439 -10.03 -9.76 -4.67
C LEU A 439 -9.34 -10.92 -5.41
N PRO A 440 -10.05 -11.74 -6.23
CA PRO A 440 -9.43 -12.85 -6.95
C PRO A 440 -8.34 -12.42 -7.95
N GLU A 441 -8.22 -11.13 -8.31
CA GLU A 441 -7.10 -10.62 -9.10
C GLU A 441 -5.78 -10.70 -8.31
N LEU A 442 -5.83 -10.49 -6.99
CA LEU A 442 -4.68 -10.51 -6.09
C LEU A 442 -4.53 -11.85 -5.36
N VAL A 443 -5.56 -12.30 -4.66
CA VAL A 443 -5.53 -13.55 -3.87
C VAL A 443 -6.04 -14.69 -4.73
N LYS A 444 -5.17 -15.67 -4.98
CA LYS A 444 -5.46 -16.89 -5.70
C LYS A 444 -5.64 -18.02 -4.68
N GLU A 445 -6.90 -18.41 -4.49
CA GLU A 445 -7.33 -19.46 -3.56
C GLU A 445 -6.42 -20.70 -3.66
N GLY A 446 -5.83 -21.10 -2.53
CA GLY A 446 -4.98 -22.28 -2.43
C GLY A 446 -3.58 -22.15 -3.06
N LYS A 447 -3.27 -21.03 -3.73
CA LYS A 447 -1.93 -20.73 -4.28
C LYS A 447 -1.15 -19.80 -3.37
N ASN A 448 -1.64 -18.58 -3.13
CA ASN A 448 -0.95 -17.57 -2.32
C ASN A 448 -1.69 -17.21 -1.02
N GLY A 449 -2.93 -17.66 -0.87
CA GLY A 449 -3.77 -17.39 0.28
C GLY A 449 -5.09 -18.14 0.20
N LEU A 450 -5.97 -17.88 1.17
CA LEU A 450 -7.35 -18.38 1.22
C LEU A 450 -8.32 -17.20 1.32
N ILE A 451 -9.53 -17.38 0.80
CA ILE A 451 -10.59 -16.38 0.75
C ILE A 451 -11.72 -16.84 1.67
N PHE A 452 -12.24 -15.94 2.50
CA PHE A 452 -13.36 -16.23 3.40
C PHE A 452 -14.47 -15.17 3.28
N ASN A 453 -15.69 -15.55 3.64
CA ASN A 453 -16.85 -14.67 3.70
C ASN A 453 -17.39 -14.53 5.13
N THR A 454 -17.04 -15.46 6.01
CA THR A 454 -17.63 -15.63 7.34
C THR A 454 -16.57 -15.89 8.41
N SER A 455 -16.95 -15.72 9.68
CA SER A 455 -16.09 -16.01 10.82
C SER A 455 -15.82 -17.52 10.95
N GLU A 456 -16.79 -18.37 10.62
CA GLU A 456 -16.64 -19.82 10.62
C GLU A 456 -15.66 -20.30 9.54
N GLU A 457 -15.73 -19.72 8.34
CA GLU A 457 -14.76 -20.01 7.27
C GLU A 457 -13.36 -19.61 7.69
N LEU A 458 -13.19 -18.40 8.26
CA LEU A 458 -11.90 -17.92 8.73
C LEU A 458 -11.34 -18.80 9.86
N ALA A 459 -12.17 -19.21 10.83
CA ALA A 459 -11.76 -20.12 11.90
C ALA A 459 -11.27 -21.46 11.35
N LYS A 460 -12.02 -22.05 10.42
CA LYS A 460 -11.64 -23.31 9.75
C LYS A 460 -10.34 -23.16 8.95
N GLN A 461 -10.10 -21.99 8.35
CA GLN A 461 -8.85 -21.69 7.67
C GLN A 461 -7.67 -21.60 8.65
N PHE A 462 -7.86 -20.99 9.83
CA PHE A 462 -6.84 -21.02 10.89
C PHE A 462 -6.51 -22.45 11.31
N GLU A 463 -7.52 -23.29 11.55
CA GLU A 463 -7.30 -24.70 11.89
C GLU A 463 -6.51 -25.44 10.79
N LEU A 464 -6.93 -25.28 9.54
CA LEU A 464 -6.31 -25.94 8.39
C LEU A 464 -4.85 -25.52 8.21
N LEU A 465 -4.59 -24.21 8.30
CA LEU A 465 -3.28 -23.64 8.03
C LEU A 465 -2.32 -23.81 9.22
N LEU A 466 -2.81 -23.82 10.46
CA LEU A 466 -1.98 -23.95 11.65
C LEU A 466 -1.86 -25.38 12.19
N ALA A 467 -2.56 -26.34 11.58
CA ALA A 467 -2.34 -27.75 11.87
C ALA A 467 -0.86 -28.13 11.72
N SER A 468 -0.31 -28.86 12.69
CA SER A 468 1.09 -29.30 12.73
C SER A 468 2.14 -28.17 12.76
N PHE A 469 1.75 -26.97 13.18
CA PHE A 469 2.69 -25.88 13.47
C PHE A 469 3.77 -26.30 14.49
N PRO A 470 5.05 -25.87 14.34
CA PRO A 470 5.57 -24.87 13.39
C PRO A 470 5.85 -25.37 11.96
N SER A 471 5.60 -26.64 11.66
CA SER A 471 5.92 -27.27 10.36
C SER A 471 4.68 -27.57 9.54
N SER A 472 3.74 -26.63 9.47
CA SER A 472 2.50 -26.79 8.71
C SER A 472 2.79 -26.97 7.20
N PRO A 473 2.44 -28.14 6.60
CA PRO A 473 2.62 -28.35 5.17
C PRO A 473 1.78 -27.41 4.32
N ARG A 474 0.58 -27.05 4.79
CA ARG A 474 -0.33 -26.16 4.06
C ARG A 474 0.22 -24.74 3.97
N LEU A 475 0.79 -24.22 5.05
CA LEU A 475 1.46 -22.92 5.02
C LEU A 475 2.71 -22.95 4.12
N GLU A 476 3.50 -24.03 4.14
CA GLU A 476 4.67 -24.11 3.26
C GLU A 476 4.29 -24.18 1.78
N VAL A 477 3.18 -24.85 1.42
CA VAL A 477 2.65 -24.81 0.04
C VAL A 477 2.38 -23.37 -0.38
N LEU A 478 1.64 -22.60 0.41
CA LEU A 478 1.31 -21.20 0.08
C LEU A 478 2.59 -20.32 0.01
N ARG A 479 3.51 -20.48 0.96
CA ARG A 479 4.79 -19.75 0.98
C ARG A 479 5.67 -20.09 -0.21
N SER A 480 5.73 -21.36 -0.59
CA SER A 480 6.52 -21.83 -1.73
C SER A 480 5.97 -21.28 -3.04
N SER A 481 4.65 -21.19 -3.20
CA SER A 481 4.03 -20.57 -4.36
C SER A 481 4.38 -19.09 -4.47
N LEU A 482 4.33 -18.34 -3.35
CA LEU A 482 4.75 -16.93 -3.29
C LEU A 482 6.23 -16.78 -3.70
N ARG A 483 7.11 -17.60 -3.13
CA ARG A 483 8.55 -17.60 -3.42
C ARG A 483 8.88 -17.95 -4.86
N ASN A 484 8.17 -18.92 -5.45
CA ASN A 484 8.40 -19.37 -6.82
C ASN A 484 7.93 -18.32 -7.83
N ALA A 485 6.79 -17.68 -7.58
CA ALA A 485 6.28 -16.63 -8.46
C ALA A 485 7.28 -15.47 -8.58
N THR A 486 7.91 -15.06 -7.47
CA THR A 486 8.98 -14.04 -7.50
C THR A 486 10.24 -14.49 -8.27
N ARG A 487 10.57 -15.79 -8.30
CA ARG A 487 11.79 -16.31 -8.97
C ARG A 487 11.60 -16.60 -10.46
N SER A 488 10.39 -16.94 -10.87
CA SER A 488 10.09 -17.38 -12.24
C SER A 488 10.34 -16.32 -13.33
N LEU A 489 10.59 -15.07 -12.94
CA LEU A 489 10.80 -13.95 -13.87
C LEU A 489 12.27 -13.63 -14.15
N ASP A 490 13.22 -14.26 -13.43
CA ASP A 490 14.67 -14.13 -13.69
C ASP A 490 15.15 -15.05 -14.84
N HIS A 491 14.31 -15.97 -15.33
CA HIS A 491 14.64 -16.93 -16.39
C HIS A 491 13.54 -17.00 -17.48
N ASP A 492 13.91 -16.59 -18.70
CA ASP A 492 13.26 -16.80 -20.00
C ASP A 492 11.76 -16.42 -20.21
N GLU A 493 11.54 -15.44 -21.09
CA GLU A 493 10.25 -14.89 -21.55
C GLU A 493 9.36 -15.84 -22.40
N THR A 494 9.51 -17.17 -22.38
CA THR A 494 8.93 -18.02 -23.44
C THR A 494 7.92 -19.10 -23.06
N THR A 495 7.36 -19.11 -21.85
CA THR A 495 6.23 -20.01 -21.55
C THR A 495 5.06 -19.29 -20.88
N HIS A 496 4.07 -18.90 -21.68
CA HIS A 496 2.74 -18.54 -21.21
C HIS A 496 2.00 -19.82 -20.79
N THR A 497 2.23 -20.28 -19.57
CA THR A 497 1.27 -21.10 -18.84
C THR A 497 0.32 -20.16 -18.08
N ASP A 498 -0.92 -20.58 -17.82
CA ASP A 498 -1.94 -19.88 -16.99
C ASP A 498 -1.52 -19.72 -15.50
N GLU A 499 -0.22 -19.53 -15.25
CA GLU A 499 0.36 -19.35 -13.94
C GLU A 499 0.18 -17.90 -13.46
N TRP A 500 -0.04 -17.78 -12.16
CA TRP A 500 -0.24 -16.51 -11.50
C TRP A 500 1.08 -15.70 -11.52
N ASP A 501 1.05 -14.55 -12.18
CA ASP A 501 2.19 -13.64 -12.37
C ASP A 501 2.31 -12.65 -11.19
N TRP A 502 3.35 -12.83 -10.37
CA TRP A 502 3.68 -11.98 -9.22
C TRP A 502 5.11 -11.48 -9.33
N CYS A 503 5.28 -10.16 -9.23
CA CYS A 503 6.51 -9.46 -9.55
C CYS A 503 6.71 -8.24 -8.64
N SER A 504 7.90 -7.63 -8.70
CA SER A 504 8.14 -6.36 -8.03
C SER A 504 7.43 -5.19 -8.72
N TRP A 505 7.30 -4.06 -8.03
CA TRP A 505 6.83 -2.81 -8.66
C TRP A 505 7.61 -2.46 -9.93
N ASP A 506 8.94 -2.52 -9.85
CA ASP A 506 9.82 -2.11 -10.93
C ASP A 506 9.63 -2.99 -12.18
N GLU A 507 9.54 -4.30 -11.99
CA GLU A 507 9.24 -5.25 -13.07
C GLU A 507 7.87 -4.98 -13.70
N ASN A 508 6.83 -4.81 -12.88
CA ASN A 508 5.48 -4.55 -13.34
C ASN A 508 5.39 -3.24 -14.13
N TRP A 509 6.04 -2.19 -13.63
CA TRP A 509 6.11 -0.88 -14.27
C TRP A 509 6.89 -0.95 -15.58
N ASN A 510 8.03 -1.64 -15.59
CA ASN A 510 8.87 -1.83 -16.78
C ASN A 510 8.19 -2.66 -17.86
N ARG A 511 7.36 -3.63 -17.47
CA ARG A 511 6.57 -4.45 -18.41
C ARG A 511 5.41 -3.66 -19.02
N ASN A 512 4.64 -2.95 -18.19
CA ASN A 512 3.34 -2.41 -18.60
C ASN A 512 3.36 -0.92 -18.97
N LEU A 513 4.14 -0.09 -18.28
CA LEU A 513 4.12 1.37 -18.46
C LEU A 513 5.34 1.90 -19.22
N ARG A 514 6.54 1.35 -18.98
CA ARG A 514 7.76 1.78 -19.67
C ARG A 514 7.63 1.76 -21.19
N PRO A 515 7.08 0.72 -21.86
CA PRO A 515 6.97 0.72 -23.31
C PRO A 515 6.08 1.87 -23.80
N LEU A 516 5.03 2.21 -23.06
CA LEU A 516 4.12 3.29 -23.44
C LEU A 516 4.81 4.65 -23.40
N VAL A 517 5.60 4.93 -22.37
CA VAL A 517 6.28 6.21 -22.22
C VAL A 517 7.60 6.31 -22.99
N LEU A 518 8.19 5.18 -23.43
CA LEU A 518 9.44 5.16 -24.19
C LEU A 518 9.29 4.86 -25.69
N ARG A 519 8.12 4.44 -26.18
CA ARG A 519 7.88 4.05 -27.59
C ARG A 519 8.27 5.10 -28.64
N GLU A 520 8.46 6.36 -28.27
CA GLU A 520 8.86 7.44 -29.18
C GLU A 520 10.39 7.57 -29.38
N ILE A 521 11.20 6.62 -28.90
CA ILE A 521 12.67 6.61 -29.15
C ILE A 521 13.01 6.11 -30.57
N HIS A 522 12.04 5.56 -31.33
CA HIS A 522 12.30 4.87 -32.61
C HIS A 522 11.48 5.37 -33.81
N ILE A 523 11.15 6.68 -33.87
CA ILE A 523 10.63 7.29 -35.10
C ILE A 523 11.55 8.43 -35.54
#